data_AF-A0A7V2TY13-F1
#
_entry.id   AF-A0A7V2TY13-F1
#
_cell.length_a   1.000
_cell.length_b   1.000
_cell.length_c   1.000
_cell.angle_alpha   90.00
_cell.angle_beta   90.00
_cell.angle_gamma   90.00
#
_symmetry.space_group_name_H-M   'P 1'
#
loop_
_entity.id
_entity.type
_entity.pdbx_description
1 polymer ?
#
loop_
_entity_poly.entity_id
_entity_poly.type
_entity_poly.pdbx_seq_one_letter_code
_entity_poly.pdbx_strand_id
1 'polypeptide(L)' 'MAVFNYAKKEIDAKIVYYGPAISGKTTNLQFIHGHIKPDQRGKMVSLATNEDRTLFFDFLPIE' A
#
# COMPACT_ATOMS: atom_id res chain seq x y z
N MET A 1 10.26 6.32 6.34
CA MET A 1 10.47 6.68 7.76
C MET A 1 9.21 6.28 8.51
N ALA A 2 9.34 5.56 9.62
CA ALA A 2 8.21 5.17 10.43
C ALA A 2 7.75 6.37 11.27
N VAL A 3 6.44 6.57 11.39
CA VAL A 3 5.84 7.61 12.23
C VAL A 3 5.18 6.94 13.42
N PHE A 4 5.49 7.42 14.62
CA PHE A 4 4.94 6.87 15.86
C PHE A 4 3.68 7.62 16.26
N ASN A 5 2.54 6.93 16.25
CA ASN A 5 1.28 7.47 16.73
C ASN A 5 1.02 7.02 18.16
N TYR A 6 1.52 7.78 19.14
CA TYR A 6 1.39 7.46 20.56
C TYR A 6 -0.05 7.46 21.07
N ALA A 7 -0.93 8.30 20.51
CA ALA A 7 -2.33 8.35 20.91
C ALA A 7 -3.08 7.05 20.54
N LYS A 8 -2.76 6.48 19.38
CA LYS A 8 -3.33 5.21 18.91
C LYS A 8 -2.52 3.97 19.34
N LYS A 9 -1.30 4.15 19.85
CA LYS A 9 -0.31 3.09 20.10
C LYS A 9 0.06 2.31 18.83
N GLU A 10 0.17 3.03 17.71
CA GLU A 10 0.44 2.46 16.38
C GLU A 10 1.77 3.01 15.81
N ILE A 11 2.36 2.25 14.89
CA ILE A 11 3.53 2.68 14.11
C ILE A 11 3.13 2.66 12.63
N ASP A 12 3.10 3.83 12.01
CA ASP A 12 2.82 3.98 10.58
C ASP A 12 4.11 3.80 9.78
N ALA A 13 4.22 2.69 9.05
CA ALA A 13 5.36 2.39 8.18
C ALA A 13 4.99 2.56 6.70
N LYS A 14 5.86 3.22 5.93
CA LYS A 14 5.71 3.36 4.48
C LYS A 14 6.69 2.45 3.76
N ILE A 15 6.17 1.47 3.03
CA ILE A 15 6.93 0.58 2.14
C ILE A 15 6.73 1.06 0.70
N VAL A 16 7.83 1.20 -0.04
CA VAL A 16 7.80 1.65 -1.44
C VAL A 16 8.32 0.53 -2.33
N TYR A 17 7.46 0.02 -3.21
CA TYR A 17 7.86 -0.87 -4.29
C TYR A 17 8.45 -0.02 -5.42
N TYR A 18 9.76 -0.13 -5.62
CA TYR A 18 10.48 0.60 -6.67
C TYR A 18 11.01 -0.36 -7.74
N GLY A 19 11.05 0.09 -8.99
CA GLY A 19 11.57 -0.70 -10.10
C GLY A 19 11.04 -0.26 -11.47
N PRO A 20 11.58 -0.80 -12.57
CA PRO A 20 11.20 -0.46 -13.95
C PRO A 20 9.72 -0.69 -14.25
N ALA A 21 9.19 -0.10 -15.33
CA ALA A 21 7.83 -0.40 -15.79
C ALA A 21 7.65 -1.92 -15.98
N ILE A 22 6.45 -2.44 -15.70
CA ILE A 22 6.07 -3.85 -15.88
C ILE A 22 6.85 -4.84 -14.97
N SER A 23 7.69 -4.37 -14.05
CA SER A 23 8.44 -5.21 -13.10
C SER A 23 7.61 -5.92 -12.01
N GLY A 24 6.27 -5.98 -12.14
CA GLY A 24 5.39 -6.68 -11.20
C GLY A 24 5.04 -5.94 -9.90
N LYS A 25 5.34 -4.64 -9.77
CA LYS A 25 5.03 -3.85 -8.55
C LYS A 25 3.55 -3.90 -8.18
N THR A 26 2.68 -3.64 -9.16
CA THR A 26 1.22 -3.67 -8.98
C THR A 26 0.74 -5.08 -8.63
N THR A 27 1.26 -6.09 -9.31
CA THR A 27 0.95 -7.50 -9.05
C THR A 27 1.28 -7.89 -7.61
N ASN A 28 2.40 -7.39 -7.07
CA ASN A 28 2.78 -7.67 -5.70
C ASN A 28 1.80 -7.07 -4.68
N LEU A 29 1.39 -5.81 -4.86
CA LEU A 29 0.39 -5.16 -4.01
C LEU A 29 -0.97 -5.86 -4.08
N GLN A 30 -1.41 -6.26 -5.28
CA GLN A 30 -2.66 -7.02 -5.48
C GLN A 30 -2.62 -8.38 -4.79
N PHE A 31 -1.49 -9.09 -4.90
CA PHE A 31 -1.29 -10.37 -4.23
C PHE A 31 -1.38 -10.21 -2.70
N ILE A 32 -0.63 -9.26 -2.13
CA ILE A 32 -0.65 -8.98 -0.69
C ILE A 32 -2.07 -8.63 -0.23
N HIS A 33 -2.75 -7.71 -0.91
CA HIS A 33 -4.14 -7.32 -0.60
C HIS A 33 -5.10 -8.52 -0.63
N GLY A 34 -4.96 -9.42 -1.60
CA GLY A 34 -5.78 -10.63 -1.70
C GLY A 34 -5.59 -11.64 -0.56
N HIS A 35 -4.43 -11.61 0.12
CA HIS A 35 -4.05 -12.57 1.17
C HIS A 35 -4.22 -12.02 2.59
N ILE A 36 -4.68 -10.78 2.74
CA ILE A 36 -4.96 -10.19 4.04
C ILE A 36 -6.39 -10.53 4.43
N LYS A 37 -6.62 -10.80 5.72
CA LYS A 37 -7.94 -11.15 6.22
C LYS A 37 -8.93 -10.03 5.89
N PRO A 38 -10.15 -10.33 5.40
CA PRO A 38 -11.07 -9.32 4.90
C PRO A 38 -11.44 -8.22 5.92
N ASP A 39 -11.45 -8.55 7.20
CA ASP A 39 -11.67 -7.67 8.35
C ASP A 39 -10.53 -6.68 8.60
N GLN A 40 -9.30 -7.03 8.20
CA GLN A 40 -8.09 -6.22 8.34
C GLN A 40 -7.71 -5.52 7.03
N ARG A 41 -8.55 -5.62 6.00
CA ARG A 41 -8.22 -5.20 4.64
C ARG A 41 -8.91 -3.90 4.27
N GLY A 42 -8.11 -2.84 4.10
CA GLY A 42 -8.55 -1.56 3.53
C GLY A 42 -8.95 -1.64 2.05
N LYS A 43 -9.46 -0.52 1.52
CA LYS A 43 -9.74 -0.38 0.09
C LYS A 43 -8.44 -0.03 -0.65
N MET A 44 -8.08 -0.84 -1.64
CA MET A 44 -7.02 -0.49 -2.59
C MET A 44 -7.49 0.66 -3.49
N VAL A 45 -6.77 1.79 -3.50
CA VAL A 45 -7.07 2.95 -4.35
C VAL A 45 -5.95 3.16 -5.36
N SER A 46 -6.33 3.23 -6.63
CA SER A 46 -5.41 3.45 -7.75
C SER A 46 -5.57 4.88 -8.26
N LEU A 47 -4.54 5.73 -8.07
CA LEU A 47 -4.48 7.06 -8.66
C LEU A 47 -3.61 7.00 -9.92
N ALA A 48 -4.25 6.87 -11.08
CA ALA A 48 -3.58 7.08 -12.36
C ALA A 48 -3.57 8.57 -12.67
N THR A 49 -2.38 9.17 -12.72
CA THR A 49 -2.21 10.51 -13.30
C THR A 49 -2.04 10.39 -14.81
N ASN A 50 -2.51 11.38 -15.57
CA ASN A 50 -2.51 11.36 -17.04
C ASN A 50 -1.11 11.20 -17.69
N GLU A 51 -0.03 11.36 -16.93
CA GLU A 51 1.37 11.31 -17.41
C GLU A 51 2.09 9.99 -17.04
N ASP A 52 1.41 8.85 -17.14
CA ASP A 52 1.98 7.50 -16.92
C ASP A 52 2.52 7.21 -15.51
N ARG A 53 2.34 8.11 -14.54
CA ARG A 53 2.68 7.86 -13.14
C ARG A 53 1.46 7.33 -12.40
N THR A 54 1.25 6.02 -12.48
CA THR A 54 0.27 5.35 -11.62
C THR A 54 0.83 5.25 -10.21
N LEU A 55 0.34 6.11 -9.32
CA LEU A 55 0.61 6.02 -7.88
C LEU A 55 -0.42 5.07 -7.27
N PHE A 56 0.05 3.91 -6.81
CA PHE A 56 -0.73 3.02 -5.97
C PHE A 56 -0.47 3.39 -4.51
N PHE A 57 -1.52 3.79 -3.80
CA PHE A 57 -1.50 3.92 -2.36
C PHE A 57 -2.48 2.91 -1.79
N ASP A 58 -1.99 2.02 -0.94
CA ASP A 58 -2.85 1.23 -0.09
C ASP A 58 -2.58 1.61 1.36
N PHE A 59 -3.64 1.84 2.12
CA PHE A 59 -3.56 2.00 3.56
C PHE A 59 -3.87 0.62 4.13
N LEU A 60 -2.85 -0.01 4.71
CA LEU A 60 -3.02 -1.27 5.40
C LEU A 60 -2.96 -1.05 6.91
N PRO A 61 -4.10 -0.72 7.56
CA PRO A 61 -4.19 -0.85 9.00
C PRO A 61 -4.17 -2.35 9.33
N ILE A 62 -3.07 -2.82 9.90
CA ILE A 62 -3.00 -4.17 10.48
C ILE A 62 -3.43 -4.02 11.94
N GLU A 63 -4.57 -4.60 12.31
CA GLU A 63 -4.95 -4.83 13.71
C GLU A 63 -4.36 -6.14 14.24
#